data_AF-A0ABD1UHE7-F1
#
_entry.id   AF-A0ABD1UHE7-F1
#
_cell.length_a   1.000
_cell.length_b   1.000
_cell.length_c   1.000
_cell.angle_alpha   90.00
_cell.angle_beta   90.00
_cell.angle_gamma   90.00
#
_symmetry.space_group_name_H-M   'P 1'
#
loop_
_entity.id
_entity.type
_entity.pdbx_description
1 polymer ?
#
loop_
_entity_poly.entity_id
_entity_poly.type
_entity_poly.pdbx_seq_one_letter_code
_entity_poly.pdbx_strand_id
1 'polypeptide(L)'
;MLIFVTASTTSDEPFLEDVLQKTLDACDRALALDSTKKKVPDFVESRMGYIAPNLFAIVGSAVTAKLIGTTGGLVALANMPACNVQLLGAKKKNLEEFSTATFQFCVGYLEQT
;
A
#
# COMPACT_ATOMS: atom_id res chain seq x y z
N MET A 1 27.69 7.60 -8.31
CA MET A 1 28.48 8.65 -8.98
C MET A 1 27.75 9.97 -9.07
N LEU A 2 26.46 10.01 -9.46
CA LEU A 2 25.68 11.25 -9.60
C LEU A 2 25.60 12.10 -8.31
N ILE A 3 25.24 11.48 -7.19
CA ILE A 3 25.03 12.16 -5.89
C ILE A 3 26.28 12.94 -5.44
N PHE A 4 27.47 12.40 -5.70
CA PHE A 4 28.75 13.01 -5.34
C PHE A 4 29.06 14.26 -6.19
N VAL A 5 28.76 14.19 -7.50
CA VAL A 5 28.94 15.32 -8.42
C VAL A 5 27.99 16.46 -8.04
N THR A 6 26.72 16.14 -7.73
CA THR A 6 25.73 17.14 -7.33
C THR A 6 26.10 17.78 -6.00
N ALA A 7 26.48 16.98 -4.98
CA ALA A 7 26.90 17.49 -3.67
C ALA A 7 28.16 18.37 -3.71
N SER A 8 29.03 18.20 -4.72
CA SER A 8 30.22 19.03 -4.90
C SER A 8 29.93 20.37 -5.60
N THR A 9 28.80 20.47 -6.33
CA THR A 9 28.41 21.66 -7.09
C THR A 9 27.23 22.42 -6.47
N THR A 10 26.64 21.92 -5.38
CA THR A 10 25.57 22.63 -4.65
C THR A 10 26.17 23.71 -3.77
N SER A 11 25.71 24.94 -3.95
CA SER A 11 26.01 26.06 -3.05
C SER A 11 25.09 25.95 -1.83
N ASP A 12 25.44 25.10 -0.87
CA ASP A 12 24.65 24.90 0.37
C ASP A 12 25.01 25.92 1.46
N GLU A 13 24.00 26.40 2.19
CA GLU A 13 24.22 26.96 3.53
C GLU A 13 24.33 25.82 4.55
N PRO A 14 25.29 25.87 5.49
CA PRO A 14 25.44 24.82 6.48
C PRO A 14 24.20 24.77 7.39
N PHE A 15 23.57 23.60 7.44
CA PHE A 15 22.45 23.35 8.33
C PHE A 15 22.83 23.57 9.80
N LEU A 16 21.89 24.06 10.59
CA LEU A 16 22.02 24.11 12.04
C LEU A 16 22.15 22.68 12.59
N GLU A 17 23.15 22.43 13.44
CA GLU A 17 23.47 21.10 13.98
C GLU A 17 22.26 20.37 14.61
N ASP A 18 21.38 21.13 15.28
CA ASP A 18 20.14 20.59 15.87
C ASP A 18 19.13 20.09 14.82
N VAL A 19 19.04 20.73 13.66
CA VAL A 19 18.16 20.32 12.56
C VAL A 19 18.71 19.06 11.88
N LEU A 20 20.03 18.99 11.71
CA LEU A 20 20.69 17.81 11.15
C LEU A 20 20.46 16.59 12.05
N GLN A 21 20.68 16.73 13.37
CA GLN A 21 20.49 15.63 14.31
C GLN A 21 19.03 15.14 14.36
N LYS A 22 18.05 16.06 14.32
CA LYS A 22 16.62 15.70 14.24
C LYS A 22 16.26 14.99 12.94
N THR A 23 16.85 15.41 11.83
CA THR A 23 16.61 14.79 10.52
C THR A 23 17.15 13.36 10.49
N LEU A 24 18.35 13.14 11.04
CA LEU A 24 18.93 11.80 11.16
C LEU A 24 18.08 10.88 12.06
N ASP A 25 17.64 11.35 13.23
CA ASP A 25 16.74 10.58 14.10
C ASP A 25 15.40 10.24 13.41
N ALA A 26 14.84 11.17 12.63
CA ALA A 26 13.64 10.91 11.85
C ALA A 26 13.86 9.86 10.75
N CYS A 27 15.02 9.88 10.08
CA CYS A 27 15.40 8.85 9.11
C CYS A 27 15.53 7.48 9.77
N ASP A 28 16.18 7.38 10.93
CA ASP A 28 16.33 6.12 11.66
C ASP A 28 14.97 5.54 12.09
N ARG A 29 14.05 6.40 12.56
CA ARG A 29 12.67 5.98 12.87
C ARG A 29 11.92 5.52 11.62
N ALA A 30 12.09 6.19 10.48
CA ALA A 30 11.47 5.79 9.23
C ALA A 30 11.96 4.41 8.77
N LEU A 31 13.27 4.13 8.91
CA LEU A 31 13.85 2.82 8.62
C LEU A 31 13.34 1.74 9.58
N ALA A 32 13.24 2.06 10.88
CA ALA A 32 12.66 1.16 11.86
C ALA A 32 11.19 0.82 11.55
N LEU A 33 10.40 1.81 11.13
CA LEU A 33 9.03 1.61 10.67
C LEU A 33 8.95 0.75 9.40
N ASP A 34 9.82 0.97 8.42
CA ASP A 34 9.86 0.15 7.20
C ASP A 34 10.18 -1.32 7.52
N SER A 35 11.15 -1.55 8.42
CA SER A 35 11.48 -2.90 8.88
C SER A 35 10.31 -3.59 9.59
N THR A 36 9.52 -2.84 10.37
CA THR A 36 8.36 -3.37 11.09
C THR A 36 7.19 -3.62 10.14
N LYS A 37 7.00 -2.74 9.15
CA LYS A 37 5.99 -2.87 8.11
C LYS A 37 6.14 -4.19 7.35
N LYS A 38 7.38 -4.66 7.10
CA LYS A 38 7.65 -5.95 6.45
C LYS A 38 7.18 -7.17 7.26
N LYS A 39 7.11 -7.08 8.59
CA LYS A 39 6.63 -8.20 9.43
C LYS A 39 5.14 -8.48 9.27
N VAL A 40 4.35 -7.47 8.86
CA VAL A 40 2.90 -7.61 8.68
C VAL A 40 2.54 -8.55 7.53
N PRO A 41 3.02 -8.37 6.28
CA PRO A 41 2.73 -9.30 5.19
C PRO A 41 3.24 -10.71 5.48
N ASP A 42 4.41 -10.87 6.11
CA ASP A 42 4.95 -12.18 6.49
C ASP A 42 4.00 -12.93 7.45
N PHE A 43 3.46 -12.23 8.45
CA PHE A 43 2.50 -12.80 9.38
C PHE A 43 1.19 -13.21 8.68
N VAL A 44 0.69 -12.34 7.80
CA VAL A 44 -0.53 -12.63 7.02
C VAL A 44 -0.31 -13.82 6.10
N GLU A 45 0.83 -13.90 5.42
CA GLU A 45 1.19 -15.00 4.53
C GLU A 45 1.23 -16.34 5.24
N SER A 46 1.88 -16.39 6.42
CA SER A 46 1.92 -17.60 7.27
C SER A 46 0.52 -18.08 7.69
N ARG A 47 -0.40 -17.15 7.98
CA ARG A 47 -1.76 -17.50 8.43
C ARG A 47 -2.72 -17.79 7.28
N MET A 48 -2.60 -17.08 6.17
CA MET A 48 -3.55 -17.17 5.06
C MET A 48 -3.45 -18.50 4.31
N GLY A 49 -2.26 -19.12 4.28
CA GLY A 49 -2.07 -20.47 3.76
C GLY A 49 -2.91 -21.54 4.47
N TYR A 50 -3.31 -21.30 5.73
CA TYR A 50 -4.22 -22.17 6.48
C TYR A 50 -5.68 -21.71 6.40
N ILE A 51 -5.93 -20.40 6.49
CA ILE A 51 -7.29 -19.85 6.60
C ILE A 51 -8.03 -19.86 5.24
N ALA A 52 -7.36 -19.49 4.16
CA ALA A 52 -7.95 -19.36 2.83
C ALA A 52 -6.95 -19.74 1.73
N PRO A 53 -6.53 -21.03 1.64
CA PRO A 53 -5.47 -21.48 0.74
C PRO A 53 -5.78 -21.22 -0.74
N ASN A 54 -7.04 -21.42 -1.15
CA ASN A 54 -7.42 -21.25 -2.55
C ASN A 54 -7.45 -19.77 -2.96
N LEU A 55 -8.02 -18.90 -2.11
CA LEU A 55 -8.10 -17.47 -2.41
C LEU A 55 -6.71 -16.84 -2.42
N PHE A 56 -5.87 -17.23 -1.44
CA PHE A 56 -4.47 -16.84 -1.36
C PHE A 56 -3.67 -17.26 -2.61
N ALA A 57 -3.85 -18.49 -3.09
CA ALA A 57 -3.14 -18.98 -4.26
C ALA A 57 -3.52 -18.25 -5.56
N ILE A 58 -4.76 -17.77 -5.68
CA ILE A 58 -5.24 -17.10 -6.90
C ILE A 58 -4.86 -15.61 -6.90
N VAL A 59 -5.07 -14.91 -5.78
CA VAL A 59 -4.99 -13.44 -5.73
C VAL A 59 -3.80 -12.91 -4.91
N GLY A 60 -3.12 -13.78 -4.17
CA GLY A 60 -1.96 -13.43 -3.34
C GLY A 60 -2.30 -12.89 -1.95
N SER A 61 -1.28 -12.81 -1.10
CA SER A 61 -1.39 -12.43 0.33
C SER A 61 -2.07 -11.09 0.55
N ALA A 62 -1.57 -10.05 -0.12
CA ALA A 62 -1.95 -8.67 0.14
C ALA A 62 -3.42 -8.38 -0.24
N VAL A 63 -3.88 -8.92 -1.38
CA VAL A 63 -5.25 -8.68 -1.84
C VAL A 63 -6.25 -9.56 -1.10
N THR A 64 -5.88 -10.81 -0.80
CA THR A 64 -6.71 -11.70 0.03
C THR A 64 -7.00 -11.07 1.39
N ALA A 65 -5.97 -10.53 2.05
CA ALA A 65 -6.13 -9.86 3.34
C ALA A 65 -7.03 -8.62 3.27
N LYS A 66 -6.90 -7.81 2.19
CA LYS A 66 -7.77 -6.65 1.96
C LYS A 66 -9.22 -7.06 1.72
N LEU A 67 -9.47 -8.10 0.89
CA LEU A 67 -10.81 -8.58 0.61
C LEU A 67 -11.50 -9.07 1.87
N ILE A 68 -10.86 -9.97 2.62
CA ILE A 68 -11.42 -10.54 3.86
C ILE A 68 -11.59 -9.46 4.93
N GLY A 69 -10.61 -8.55 5.07
CA GLY A 69 -10.67 -7.45 6.02
C GLY A 69 -11.82 -6.47 5.74
N THR A 70 -12.04 -6.12 4.48
CA THR A 70 -13.10 -5.19 4.08
C THR A 70 -14.49 -5.83 4.11
N THR A 71 -14.61 -7.13 3.83
CA THR A 71 -15.90 -7.85 3.94
C THR A 71 -16.24 -8.29 5.36
N GLY A 72 -15.27 -8.31 6.27
CA GLY A 72 -15.48 -8.73 7.66
C GLY A 72 -15.43 -10.26 7.87
N GLY A 73 -14.87 -11.01 6.92
CA GLY A 73 -14.66 -12.46 7.05
C GLY A 73 -14.97 -13.26 5.79
N LEU A 74 -14.52 -14.52 5.77
CA LEU A 74 -14.65 -15.39 4.60
C LEU A 74 -16.10 -15.76 4.28
N VAL A 75 -16.96 -15.90 5.29
CA VAL A 75 -18.39 -16.19 5.09
C VAL A 75 -19.11 -15.01 4.43
N ALA A 76 -18.81 -13.79 4.88
CA ALA A 76 -19.37 -12.58 4.28
C ALA A 76 -18.90 -12.42 2.83
N LEU A 77 -17.62 -12.72 2.56
CA LEU A 77 -17.06 -12.73 1.21
C LEU A 77 -17.73 -13.79 0.31
N ALA A 78 -17.98 -14.99 0.84
CA ALA A 78 -18.62 -16.08 0.09
C ALA A 78 -20.09 -15.79 -0.27
N ASN A 79 -20.80 -15.04 0.57
CA ASN A 79 -22.18 -14.61 0.31
C ASN A 79 -22.27 -13.38 -0.61
N MET A 80 -21.15 -12.72 -0.90
CA MET A 80 -21.13 -11.52 -1.73
C MET A 80 -21.15 -11.91 -3.23
N PRO A 81 -22.01 -11.30 -4.07
CA PRO A 81 -22.01 -11.58 -5.50
C PRO A 81 -20.73 -11.06 -6.16
N ALA A 82 -20.30 -11.73 -7.24
CA ALA A 82 -19.02 -11.48 -7.90
C ALA A 82 -18.82 -10.02 -8.34
N CYS A 83 -19.87 -9.35 -8.84
CA CYS A 83 -19.80 -7.94 -9.24
C CYS A 83 -19.48 -7.01 -8.06
N ASN A 84 -20.00 -7.31 -6.86
CA ASN A 84 -19.69 -6.54 -5.66
C ASN A 84 -18.27 -6.81 -5.19
N VAL A 85 -17.79 -8.05 -5.29
CA VAL A 85 -16.40 -8.41 -4.97
C VAL A 85 -15.43 -7.66 -5.87
N GLN A 86 -15.74 -7.52 -7.17
CA GLN A 86 -14.92 -6.77 -8.14
C GLN A 86 -14.84 -5.28 -7.80
N LEU A 87 -15.88 -4.71 -7.21
CA LEU A 87 -15.96 -3.30 -6.80
C LEU A 87 -15.34 -3.03 -5.41
N LEU A 88 -14.95 -4.06 -4.64
CA LEU A 88 -14.37 -3.87 -3.31
C LEU A 88 -13.08 -3.04 -3.40
N GLY A 89 -13.01 -1.96 -2.62
CA GLY A 89 -11.86 -1.05 -2.61
C GLY A 89 -11.86 0.01 -3.71
N ALA A 90 -12.88 0.03 -4.58
CA ALA A 90 -13.03 1.08 -5.58
C ALA A 90 -13.25 2.43 -4.87
N LYS A 91 -12.35 3.38 -5.10
CA LYS A 91 -12.50 4.77 -4.63
C LYS A 91 -13.17 5.59 -5.72
N LYS A 92 -14.29 6.24 -5.39
CA LYS A 92 -14.87 7.26 -6.25
C LYS A 92 -13.94 8.47 -6.22
N LYS A 93 -13.12 8.65 -7.27
CA LYS A 93 -12.44 9.93 -7.50
C LYS A 93 -13.49 10.91 -8.00
N ASN A 94 -13.94 11.81 -7.13
CA ASN A 94 -14.71 12.97 -7.58
C ASN A 94 -13.73 13.86 -8.36
N LEU A 95 -13.92 13.93 -9.68
CA LEU A 95 -13.15 14.79 -10.55
C LEU A 95 -13.71 16.21 -10.37
N GLU A 96 -12.99 17.05 -9.63
CA GLU A 96 -13.37 18.45 -9.37
C GLU A 96 -13.15 19.37 -10.58
N GLU A 97 -12.75 18.87 -11.77
CA GLU A 97 -12.43 19.75 -12.89
C GLU A 97 -12.63 19.08 -14.27
N PHE A 98 -13.74 19.43 -14.93
CA PHE A 98 -13.92 19.59 -16.39
C PHE A 98 -13.42 18.51 -17.39
N SER A 99 -13.73 17.22 -17.19
CA SER A 99 -13.88 16.30 -18.35
C SER A 99 -14.63 15.01 -18.02
N THR A 100 -15.74 14.76 -18.73
CA THR A 100 -16.61 13.58 -18.60
C THR A 100 -16.11 12.35 -19.39
N ALA A 101 -14.89 12.38 -19.96
CA ALA A 101 -14.44 11.38 -20.93
C ALA A 101 -13.42 10.34 -20.43
N THR A 102 -12.93 10.42 -19.18
CA THR A 102 -12.07 9.35 -18.63
C THR A 102 -12.78 8.59 -17.52
N PHE A 103 -13.56 7.58 -17.92
CA PHE A 103 -14.20 6.63 -17.00
C PHE A 103 -13.16 5.61 -16.51
N GLN A 104 -12.39 5.92 -15.47
CA GLN A 104 -11.80 4.87 -14.63
C GLN A 104 -12.72 4.63 -13.42
N PHE A 105 -13.98 4.31 -13.71
CA PHE A 105 -14.89 3.87 -12.66
C PHE A 105 -14.66 2.38 -12.42
N CYS A 106 -14.67 1.98 -11.15
CA CYS A 106 -14.79 0.58 -10.71
C CYS A 106 -13.51 -0.28 -10.69
N VAL A 107 -12.33 0.30 -10.45
CA VAL A 107 -11.11 -0.49 -10.17
C VAL A 107 -11.06 -0.88 -8.69
N GLY A 108 -11.42 -2.13 -8.37
CA GLY A 108 -11.32 -2.69 -7.03
C GLY A 108 -9.93 -3.24 -6.70
N TYR A 109 -9.81 -3.92 -5.55
CA TYR A 109 -8.54 -4.51 -5.10
C TYR A 109 -7.98 -5.58 -6.05
N LEU A 110 -8.85 -6.25 -6.81
CA LEU A 110 -8.47 -7.30 -7.77
C LEU A 110 -7.74 -6.75 -9.00
N GLU A 111 -7.94 -5.47 -9.33
CA GLU A 111 -7.37 -4.82 -10.52
C GLU A 111 -6.11 -3.98 -10.15
N GLN A 112 -5.67 -4.06 -8.89
CA GLN A 112 -4.51 -3.34 -8.35
C GLN A 112 -3.30 -4.26 -8.08
N THR A 113 -3.40 -5.55 -8.40
CA THR A 113 -2.30 -6.53 -8.35
C THR A 113 -1.39 -6.35 -9.56
#